data_AF-A0A0G1LDS8-F1
#
_entry.id   AF-A0A0G1LDS8-F1
#
_cell.length_a   1.000
_cell.length_b   1.000
_cell.length_c   1.000
_cell.angle_alpha   90.00
_cell.angle_beta   90.00
_cell.angle_gamma   90.00
#
_symmetry.space_group_name_H-M   'P 1'
#
loop_
_entity.id
_entity.type
_entity.pdbx_description
1 polymer ?
#
loop_
_entity_poly.entity_id
_entity_poly.type
_entity_poly.pdbx_seq_one_letter_code
_entity_poly.pdbx_strand_id
1 'polypeptide(L)'
;MDQKSKVRPIYSEFMGMLSQAPKTNTYMYKDQKDSWERYNQLTQKLFEITNDDEYSTLKIEPRHDDSELIVNSSEYRTKVSALISRLHGTFFYDESAPFSGMPSTVINQNQSQQQTTQIAFLLETQSAIDKKLSETQDEKEKGFLNSVKSNLANIKNFMEFVQLVVNTAQTFGISLDKLSQIFK
;
A
#
# COMPACT_ATOMS: atom_id res chain seq x y z
N MET A 1 24.87 -31.97 3.49
CA MET A 1 23.68 -31.44 4.19
C MET A 1 22.86 -30.67 3.17
N ASP A 2 21.59 -31.01 3.05
CA ASP A 2 20.67 -30.39 2.10
C ASP A 2 20.46 -28.91 2.46
N GLN A 3 20.60 -28.00 1.48
CA GLN A 3 20.35 -26.57 1.70
C GLN A 3 18.92 -26.33 2.16
N LYS A 4 17.95 -27.11 1.65
CA LYS A 4 16.54 -27.03 2.06
C LYS A 4 16.38 -27.23 3.57
N SER A 5 17.13 -28.14 4.18
CA SER A 5 17.07 -28.39 5.63
C SER A 5 17.62 -27.24 6.46
N LYS A 6 18.63 -26.51 5.95
CA LYS A 6 19.19 -25.32 6.61
C LYS A 6 18.32 -24.08 6.42
N VAL A 7 17.66 -23.95 5.27
CA VAL A 7 16.78 -22.83 4.93
C VAL A 7 15.43 -22.91 5.65
N ARG A 8 14.89 -24.12 5.88
CA ARG A 8 13.58 -24.32 6.52
C ARG A 8 13.36 -23.54 7.83
N PRO A 9 14.25 -23.58 8.83
CA PRO A 9 14.03 -22.81 10.06
C PRO A 9 13.97 -21.30 9.82
N ILE A 10 14.81 -20.79 8.91
CA ILE A 10 14.84 -19.36 8.55
C ILE A 10 13.54 -18.96 7.82
N TYR A 11 13.07 -19.81 6.91
CA TYR A 11 11.80 -19.62 6.20
C TYR A 11 10.60 -19.54 7.17
N SER A 12 10.53 -20.45 8.15
CA SER A 12 9.49 -20.41 9.19
C SER A 12 9.55 -19.13 10.03
N GLU A 13 10.75 -18.64 10.33
CA GLU A 13 10.93 -17.41 11.09
C GLU A 13 10.43 -16.19 10.31
N PHE A 14 10.68 -16.10 9.00
CA PHE A 14 10.12 -15.04 8.16
C PHE A 14 8.58 -15.06 8.12
N MET A 15 7.96 -16.24 8.07
CA MET A 15 6.50 -16.35 8.16
C MET A 15 5.98 -15.82 9.50
N GLY A 16 6.68 -16.14 10.60
CA GLY A 16 6.39 -15.60 11.93
C GLY A 16 6.49 -14.07 11.95
N MET A 17 7.59 -13.52 11.44
CA MET A 17 7.80 -12.07 11.33
C MET A 17 6.68 -11.37 10.55
N LEU A 18 6.27 -11.92 9.41
CA LEU A 18 5.19 -11.35 8.61
C LEU A 18 3.84 -11.38 9.34
N SER A 19 3.59 -12.43 10.13
CA SER A 19 2.35 -12.57 10.92
C SER A 19 2.23 -11.53 12.03
N GLN A 20 3.37 -11.12 12.62
CA GLN A 20 3.44 -10.13 13.70
C GLN A 20 3.62 -8.70 13.20
N ALA A 21 3.98 -8.50 11.93
CA ALA A 21 4.25 -7.19 11.38
C ALA A 21 2.99 -6.30 11.33
N PRO A 22 3.08 -5.00 11.67
CA PRO A 22 1.95 -4.07 11.66
C PRO A 22 1.22 -4.05 10.31
N LYS A 23 -0.10 -4.30 10.29
CA LYS A 23 -0.88 -4.40 9.04
C LYS A 23 -1.20 -3.06 8.39
N THR A 24 -1.09 -1.97 9.15
CA THR A 24 -1.35 -0.61 8.70
C THR A 24 -0.07 0.05 8.23
N ASN A 25 -0.17 0.99 7.29
CA ASN A 25 0.95 1.80 6.84
C ASN A 25 1.35 2.77 7.97
N THR A 26 2.33 2.36 8.75
CA THR A 26 2.83 3.05 9.95
C THR A 26 4.36 2.99 9.94
N TYR A 27 4.99 3.69 10.86
CA TYR A 27 6.42 3.57 11.09
C TYR A 27 6.67 2.59 12.23
N MET A 28 7.74 1.80 12.08
CA MET A 28 8.34 1.02 13.15
C MET A 28 9.45 1.88 13.74
N TYR A 29 9.34 2.14 15.04
CA TYR A 29 10.24 3.01 15.78
C TYR A 29 11.30 2.20 16.54
N LYS A 30 12.15 2.90 17.30
CA LYS A 30 13.27 2.32 18.05
C LYS A 30 12.89 1.16 18.97
N ASP A 31 11.68 1.16 19.52
CA ASP A 31 11.13 0.07 20.35
C ASP A 31 10.92 -1.23 19.57
N GLN A 32 10.83 -1.15 18.24
CA GLN A 32 10.68 -2.28 17.33
C GLN A 32 11.96 -2.60 16.55
N LYS A 33 13.08 -2.00 16.93
CA LYS A 33 14.39 -2.13 16.28
C LYS A 33 14.84 -3.56 16.07
N ASP A 34 14.61 -4.39 17.08
CA ASP A 34 14.96 -5.81 17.04
C ASP A 34 14.29 -6.56 15.89
N SER A 35 13.12 -6.10 15.42
CA SER A 35 12.38 -6.76 14.35
C SER A 35 13.10 -6.66 12.99
N TRP A 36 13.51 -5.44 12.59
CA TRP A 36 14.19 -5.27 11.30
C TRP A 36 15.67 -5.66 11.35
N GLU A 37 16.33 -5.54 12.51
CA GLU A 37 17.69 -6.05 12.69
C GLU A 37 17.70 -7.58 12.60
N ARG A 38 16.75 -8.26 13.26
CA ARG A 38 16.64 -9.71 13.15
C ARG A 38 16.36 -10.16 11.72
N TYR A 39 15.48 -9.45 11.00
CA TYR A 39 15.27 -9.69 9.57
C TYR A 39 16.58 -9.58 8.77
N ASN A 40 17.37 -8.52 8.98
CA ASN A 40 18.65 -8.30 8.30
C ASN A 40 19.70 -9.38 8.66
N GLN A 41 19.70 -9.89 9.89
CA GLN A 41 20.55 -10.99 10.29
C GLN A 41 20.16 -12.30 9.59
N LEU A 42 18.87 -12.58 9.45
CA LEU A 42 18.40 -13.79 8.76
C LEU A 42 18.66 -13.73 7.25
N THR A 43 18.53 -12.57 6.61
CA THR A 43 18.89 -12.41 5.19
C THR A 43 20.38 -12.62 4.96
N GLN A 44 21.23 -12.14 5.87
CA GLN A 44 22.67 -12.43 5.83
C GLN A 44 22.96 -13.93 5.98
N LYS A 45 22.27 -14.62 6.90
CA LYS A 45 22.41 -16.09 7.05
C LYS A 45 21.94 -16.85 5.81
N LEU A 46 20.89 -16.36 5.12
CA LEU A 46 20.48 -16.95 3.85
C LEU A 46 21.58 -16.83 2.80
N PHE A 47 22.18 -15.65 2.66
CA PHE A 47 23.33 -15.45 1.79
C PHE A 47 24.45 -16.45 2.11
N GLU A 48 24.79 -16.62 3.39
CA GLU A 48 25.83 -17.58 3.82
C GLU A 48 25.49 -19.04 3.49
N ILE A 49 24.21 -19.43 3.52
CA ILE A 49 23.77 -20.81 3.24
C ILE A 49 23.67 -21.09 1.73
N THR A 50 23.22 -20.10 0.97
CA THR A 50 22.85 -20.24 -0.45
C THR A 50 23.92 -19.74 -1.40
N ASN A 51 24.81 -18.87 -0.93
CA ASN A 51 25.77 -18.10 -1.71
C ASN A 51 25.09 -17.29 -2.85
N ASP A 52 23.90 -16.74 -2.57
CA ASP A 52 23.12 -15.91 -3.48
C ASP A 52 23.06 -14.46 -2.96
N ASP A 53 23.75 -13.57 -3.65
CA ASP A 53 23.86 -12.15 -3.31
C ASP A 53 22.51 -11.39 -3.35
N GLU A 54 21.51 -11.92 -4.05
CA GLU A 54 20.20 -11.28 -4.14
C GLU A 54 19.53 -11.16 -2.75
N TYR A 55 19.84 -12.05 -1.81
CA TYR A 55 19.36 -11.94 -0.44
C TYR A 55 19.91 -10.72 0.31
N SER A 56 21.12 -10.28 -0.01
CA SER A 56 21.73 -9.09 0.60
C SER A 56 21.06 -7.80 0.13
N THR A 57 20.51 -7.79 -1.09
CA THR A 57 19.79 -6.62 -1.65
C THR A 57 18.45 -6.36 -0.99
N LEU A 58 17.90 -7.35 -0.28
CA LEU A 58 16.60 -7.26 0.39
C LEU A 58 16.69 -6.68 1.80
N LYS A 59 17.88 -6.31 2.27
CA LYS A 59 18.07 -5.71 3.59
C LYS A 59 17.21 -4.44 3.76
N ILE A 60 16.74 -4.24 4.98
CA ILE A 60 15.96 -3.08 5.39
C ILE A 60 16.93 -2.03 5.90
N GLU A 61 16.89 -0.86 5.28
CA GLU A 61 17.70 0.29 5.68
C GLU A 61 16.78 1.28 6.42
N PRO A 62 16.97 1.47 7.73
CA PRO A 62 16.20 2.46 8.47
C PRO A 62 16.57 3.87 8.00
N ARG A 63 15.57 4.75 7.97
CA ARG A 63 15.75 6.18 7.63
C ARG A 63 15.79 6.99 8.92
N HIS A 64 16.45 8.15 8.86
CA HIS A 64 16.43 9.10 9.96
C HIS A 64 15.24 10.05 9.82
N ASP A 65 14.47 10.21 10.89
CA ASP A 65 13.41 11.20 11.05
C ASP A 65 13.57 11.89 12.41
N ASP A 66 13.87 13.19 12.41
CA ASP A 66 14.09 14.01 13.61
C ASP A 66 14.91 13.36 14.74
N SER A 67 16.00 12.65 14.38
CA SER A 67 16.93 11.90 15.27
C SER A 67 16.50 10.48 15.66
N GLU A 68 15.35 10.00 15.21
CA GLU A 68 14.92 8.62 15.36
C GLU A 68 15.19 7.79 14.11
N LEU A 69 15.48 6.50 14.31
CA LEU A 69 15.54 5.54 13.22
C LEU A 69 14.14 4.97 13.01
N ILE A 70 13.61 5.18 11.82
CA ILE A 70 12.29 4.70 11.42
C ILE A 70 12.39 3.72 10.26
N VAL A 71 11.52 2.72 10.27
CA VAL A 71 11.30 1.81 9.15
C VAL A 71 9.84 1.88 8.75
N ASN A 72 9.54 2.07 7.48
CA ASN A 72 8.16 2.00 7.01
C ASN A 72 7.65 0.54 7.11
N SER A 73 6.55 0.32 7.82
CA SER A 73 5.99 -1.02 8.06
C SER A 73 5.55 -1.72 6.77
N SER A 74 5.10 -0.96 5.77
CA SER A 74 4.74 -1.48 4.45
C SER A 74 5.98 -1.95 3.69
N GLU A 75 7.08 -1.18 3.73
CA GLU A 75 8.37 -1.59 3.16
C GLU A 75 8.86 -2.89 3.81
N TYR A 76 8.86 -2.94 5.15
CA TYR A 76 9.22 -4.14 5.92
C TYR A 76 8.42 -5.37 5.48
N ARG A 77 7.08 -5.26 5.49
CA ARG A 77 6.19 -6.36 5.10
C ARG A 77 6.40 -6.80 3.66
N THR A 78 6.66 -5.86 2.76
CA THR A 78 6.92 -6.14 1.35
C THR A 78 8.19 -6.94 1.18
N LYS A 79 9.29 -6.50 1.79
CA LYS A 79 10.59 -7.19 1.75
C LYS A 79 10.52 -8.59 2.38
N VAL A 80 9.84 -8.74 3.51
CA VAL A 80 9.61 -10.07 4.13
C VAL A 80 8.77 -10.98 3.22
N SER A 81 7.68 -10.47 2.64
CA SER A 81 6.80 -11.26 1.77
C SER A 81 7.49 -11.71 0.48
N ALA A 82 8.27 -10.82 -0.14
CA ALA A 82 9.06 -11.13 -1.34
C ALA A 82 10.07 -12.25 -1.05
N LEU A 83 10.73 -12.16 0.11
CA LEU A 83 11.69 -13.16 0.55
C LEU A 83 11.04 -14.53 0.78
N ILE A 84 9.90 -14.58 1.48
CA ILE A 84 9.12 -15.82 1.67
C ILE A 84 8.75 -16.44 0.32
N SER A 85 8.25 -15.62 -0.60
CA SER A 85 7.83 -16.08 -1.93
C SER A 85 9.00 -16.68 -2.72
N ARG A 86 10.17 -16.02 -2.69
CA ARG A 86 11.40 -16.52 -3.31
C ARG A 86 11.85 -17.84 -2.70
N LEU A 87 11.93 -17.91 -1.37
CA LEU A 87 12.33 -19.12 -0.66
C LEU A 87 11.38 -20.29 -0.93
N HIS A 88 10.08 -20.01 -0.97
CA HIS A 88 9.06 -21.00 -1.29
C HIS A 88 9.26 -21.54 -2.71
N GLY A 89 9.35 -20.65 -3.72
CA GLY A 89 9.58 -21.08 -5.11
C GLY A 89 10.92 -21.80 -5.34
N THR A 90 11.95 -21.48 -4.56
CA THR A 90 13.29 -22.06 -4.73
C THR A 90 13.45 -23.40 -3.99
N PHE A 91 12.99 -23.49 -2.74
CA PHE A 91 13.27 -24.63 -1.87
C PHE A 91 12.04 -25.46 -1.50
N PHE A 92 10.83 -24.90 -1.60
CA PHE A 92 9.59 -25.51 -1.09
C PHE A 92 8.47 -25.52 -2.14
N TYR A 93 8.80 -25.54 -3.44
CA TYR A 93 7.84 -25.50 -4.54
C TYR A 93 6.92 -26.73 -4.60
N ASP A 94 7.33 -27.80 -3.93
CA ASP A 94 6.62 -29.06 -3.73
C ASP A 94 5.65 -29.03 -2.54
N GLU A 95 5.69 -27.98 -1.73
CA GLU A 95 4.82 -27.80 -0.56
C GLU A 95 3.65 -26.86 -0.88
N SER A 96 2.56 -26.98 -0.13
CA SER A 96 1.46 -26.03 -0.23
C SER A 96 1.94 -24.62 0.08
N ALA A 97 1.53 -23.64 -0.73
CA ALA A 97 1.92 -22.25 -0.51
C ALA A 97 1.51 -21.78 0.89
N PRO A 98 2.41 -21.09 1.63
CA PRO A 98 2.19 -20.74 3.05
C PRO A 98 0.98 -19.83 3.29
N PHE A 99 0.39 -19.29 2.22
CA PHE A 99 -0.78 -18.41 2.25
C PHE A 99 -1.85 -18.78 1.20
N SER A 100 -1.84 -20.00 0.65
CA SER A 100 -2.94 -20.44 -0.23
C SER A 100 -4.25 -20.43 0.55
N GLY A 101 -5.13 -19.47 0.25
CA GLY A 101 -6.40 -19.25 0.97
C GLY A 101 -6.44 -18.03 1.89
N MET A 102 -5.33 -17.30 2.07
CA MET A 102 -5.33 -15.98 2.70
C MET A 102 -5.17 -14.91 1.62
N PRO A 103 -6.16 -14.05 1.37
CA PRO A 103 -6.09 -12.96 0.37
C PRO A 103 -4.95 -11.94 0.63
N SER A 104 -4.22 -12.09 1.74
CA SER A 104 -3.39 -11.07 2.38
C SER A 104 -1.99 -10.87 1.80
N THR A 105 -1.50 -11.77 0.95
CA THR A 105 -0.12 -11.69 0.41
C THR A 105 -0.03 -11.05 -0.97
N VAL A 106 -1.16 -10.88 -1.66
CA VAL A 106 -1.29 -10.02 -2.87
C VAL A 106 -1.46 -8.54 -2.48
N ILE A 107 -1.51 -8.23 -1.18
CA ILE A 107 -1.99 -6.93 -0.68
C ILE A 107 -0.96 -5.79 -0.78
N ASN A 108 0.35 -6.03 -0.71
CA ASN A 108 1.28 -4.89 -0.62
C ASN A 108 1.60 -4.17 -1.94
N GLN A 109 1.61 -4.87 -3.08
CA GLN A 109 1.80 -4.21 -4.38
C GLN A 109 0.54 -3.45 -4.82
N ASN A 110 -0.65 -4.04 -4.60
CA ASN A 110 -1.90 -3.38 -4.95
C ASN A 110 -2.33 -2.31 -3.93
N GLN A 111 -2.05 -2.42 -2.63
CA GLN A 111 -2.43 -1.35 -1.68
C GLN A 111 -1.60 -0.08 -1.84
N SER A 112 -0.29 -0.17 -2.09
CA SER A 112 0.52 1.02 -2.31
C SER A 112 0.15 1.72 -3.63
N GLN A 113 -0.06 0.96 -4.71
CA GLN A 113 -0.58 1.51 -5.97
C GLN A 113 -2.01 2.04 -5.83
N GLN A 114 -2.92 1.34 -5.13
CA GLN A 114 -4.27 1.83 -4.91
C GLN A 114 -4.29 3.09 -4.06
N GLN A 115 -3.46 3.18 -3.01
CA GLN A 115 -3.35 4.40 -2.20
C GLN A 115 -2.73 5.55 -3.01
N THR A 116 -1.66 5.33 -3.76
CA THR A 116 -1.06 6.38 -4.61
C THR A 116 -2.02 6.81 -5.72
N THR A 117 -2.71 5.88 -6.38
CA THR A 117 -3.69 6.18 -7.42
C THR A 117 -4.93 6.87 -6.85
N GLN A 118 -5.38 6.47 -5.65
CA GLN A 118 -6.49 7.12 -4.96
C GLN A 118 -6.13 8.53 -4.51
N ILE A 119 -4.93 8.75 -3.95
CA ILE A 119 -4.45 10.08 -3.57
C ILE A 119 -4.30 10.96 -4.83
N ALA A 120 -3.70 10.43 -5.91
CA ALA A 120 -3.58 11.15 -7.17
C ALA A 120 -4.95 11.53 -7.74
N PHE A 121 -5.89 10.58 -7.79
CA PHE A 121 -7.27 10.82 -8.21
C PHE A 121 -7.97 11.89 -7.38
N LEU A 122 -7.85 11.85 -6.04
CA LEU A 122 -8.48 12.84 -5.16
C LEU A 122 -7.88 14.24 -5.37
N LEU A 123 -6.56 14.35 -5.53
CA LEU A 123 -5.87 15.62 -5.80
C LEU A 123 -6.23 16.19 -7.17
N GLU A 124 -6.23 15.37 -8.22
CA GLU A 124 -6.64 15.78 -9.57
C GLU A 124 -8.09 16.23 -9.59
N THR A 125 -8.98 15.48 -8.93
CA THR A 125 -10.41 15.81 -8.80
C THR A 125 -10.60 17.12 -8.05
N GLN A 126 -9.89 17.31 -6.95
CA GLN A 126 -9.95 18.55 -6.18
C GLN A 126 -9.44 19.74 -7.00
N SER A 127 -8.34 19.58 -7.73
CA SER A 127 -7.80 20.62 -8.61
C SER A 127 -8.77 20.98 -9.74
N ALA A 128 -9.41 19.98 -10.35
CA ALA A 128 -10.43 20.20 -11.39
C ALA A 128 -11.65 20.95 -10.84
N ILE A 129 -12.13 20.59 -9.65
CA ILE A 129 -13.22 21.29 -8.98
C ILE A 129 -12.84 22.74 -8.66
N ASP A 130 -11.64 22.97 -8.13
CA ASP A 130 -11.16 24.31 -7.78
C ASP A 130 -11.03 25.21 -9.00
N LYS A 131 -10.47 24.67 -10.09
CA LYS A 131 -10.44 25.34 -11.39
C LYS A 131 -11.86 25.71 -11.86
N LYS A 132 -12.78 24.74 -11.85
CA LYS A 132 -14.15 24.98 -12.32
C LYS A 132 -14.91 25.98 -11.44
N LEU A 133 -14.69 25.96 -10.13
CA LEU A 133 -15.25 26.93 -9.18
C LEU A 133 -14.80 28.36 -9.50
N SER A 134 -13.55 28.54 -9.95
CA SER A 134 -13.03 29.85 -10.36
C SER A 134 -13.55 30.33 -11.73
N GLU A 135 -13.92 29.40 -12.61
CA GLU A 135 -14.39 29.70 -13.97
C GLU A 135 -15.90 29.93 -14.03
N THR A 136 -16.67 29.28 -13.15
CA THR A 136 -18.13 29.28 -13.24
C THR A 136 -18.76 30.50 -12.56
N GLN A 137 -19.73 31.11 -13.26
CA GLN A 137 -20.58 32.19 -12.73
C GLN A 137 -21.97 31.67 -12.29
N ASP A 138 -22.26 30.39 -12.52
CA ASP A 138 -23.55 29.77 -12.18
C ASP A 138 -23.57 29.38 -10.70
N GLU A 139 -24.42 30.02 -9.92
CA GLU A 139 -24.57 29.76 -8.48
C GLU A 139 -25.04 28.33 -8.16
N LYS A 140 -25.81 27.69 -9.04
CA LYS A 140 -26.18 26.27 -8.88
C LYS A 140 -24.97 25.37 -9.11
N GLU A 141 -24.18 25.67 -10.13
CA GLU A 141 -22.93 24.94 -10.42
C GLU A 141 -21.92 25.12 -9.28
N LYS A 142 -21.78 26.34 -8.73
CA LYS A 142 -20.96 26.60 -7.53
C LYS A 142 -21.44 25.82 -6.32
N GLY A 143 -22.76 25.80 -6.06
CA GLY A 143 -23.34 25.05 -4.95
C GLY A 143 -23.05 23.56 -5.06
N PHE A 144 -23.23 23.00 -6.26
CA PHE A 144 -22.88 21.61 -6.57
C PHE A 144 -21.39 21.33 -6.34
N LEU A 145 -20.50 22.11 -6.95
CA LEU A 145 -19.05 21.91 -6.88
C LEU A 145 -18.53 22.03 -5.44
N ASN A 146 -19.02 22.99 -4.67
CA ASN A 146 -18.65 23.14 -3.26
C ASN A 146 -19.14 21.96 -2.40
N SER A 147 -20.33 21.42 -2.69
CA SER A 147 -20.87 20.25 -1.99
C SER A 147 -20.08 18.98 -2.32
N VAL A 148 -19.71 18.77 -3.59
CA VAL A 148 -18.82 17.67 -3.98
C VAL A 148 -17.46 17.80 -3.30
N LYS A 149 -16.84 19.00 -3.34
CA LYS A 149 -15.55 19.28 -2.71
C LYS A 149 -15.55 18.95 -1.21
N SER A 150 -16.58 19.38 -0.50
CA SER A 150 -16.68 19.21 0.96
C SER A 150 -16.82 17.74 1.39
N ASN A 151 -17.33 16.89 0.49
CA ASN A 151 -17.53 15.47 0.76
C ASN A 151 -16.44 14.58 0.15
N LEU A 152 -15.55 15.14 -0.67
CA LEU A 152 -14.50 14.40 -1.37
C LEU A 152 -13.54 13.69 -0.41
N ALA A 153 -13.26 14.28 0.75
CA ALA A 153 -12.39 13.70 1.78
C ALA A 153 -12.91 12.38 2.37
N ASN A 154 -14.22 12.10 2.24
CA ASN A 154 -14.84 10.89 2.77
C ASN A 154 -14.88 9.73 1.75
N ILE A 155 -14.41 9.96 0.52
CA ILE A 155 -14.50 9.01 -0.59
C ILE A 155 -13.39 7.97 -0.53
N LYS A 156 -13.77 6.69 -0.50
CA LYS A 156 -12.84 5.55 -0.40
C LYS A 156 -12.54 4.88 -1.73
N ASN A 157 -13.33 5.13 -2.78
CA ASN A 157 -13.15 4.54 -4.10
C ASN A 157 -13.91 5.33 -5.18
N PHE A 158 -13.65 5.02 -6.44
CA PHE A 158 -14.26 5.68 -7.59
C PHE A 158 -15.80 5.53 -7.63
N MET A 159 -16.35 4.39 -7.23
CA MET A 159 -17.80 4.19 -7.24
C MET A 159 -18.51 5.11 -6.23
N GLU A 160 -17.91 5.29 -5.05
CA GLU A 160 -18.39 6.26 -4.06
C GLU A 160 -18.32 7.69 -4.59
N PHE A 161 -17.28 8.05 -5.37
CA PHE A 161 -17.20 9.35 -6.03
C PHE A 161 -18.34 9.56 -7.04
N VAL A 162 -18.57 8.58 -7.92
CA VAL A 162 -19.66 8.64 -8.91
C VAL A 162 -21.00 8.81 -8.21
N GLN A 163 -21.22 8.07 -7.11
CA GLN A 163 -22.45 8.16 -6.34
C GLN A 163 -22.60 9.53 -5.66
N LEU A 164 -21.53 10.09 -5.10
CA LEU A 164 -21.52 11.46 -4.58
C LEU A 164 -21.92 12.46 -5.67
N VAL A 165 -21.26 12.41 -6.83
CA VAL A 165 -21.53 13.33 -7.96
C VAL A 165 -22.99 13.25 -8.41
N VAL A 166 -23.54 12.05 -8.59
CA VAL A 166 -24.92 11.87 -9.04
C VAL A 166 -25.91 12.34 -7.98
N ASN A 167 -25.71 11.99 -6.71
CA ASN A 167 -26.61 12.39 -5.62
C ASN A 167 -26.59 13.92 -5.40
N THR A 168 -25.40 14.53 -5.47
CA THR A 168 -25.26 15.99 -5.36
C THR A 168 -25.90 16.67 -6.57
N ALA A 169 -25.72 16.14 -7.79
CA ALA A 169 -26.37 16.68 -8.98
C ALA A 169 -27.90 16.64 -8.88
N GLN A 170 -28.47 15.55 -8.38
CA GLN A 170 -29.92 15.46 -8.12
C GLN A 170 -30.39 16.52 -7.13
N THR A 171 -29.60 16.78 -6.07
CA THR A 171 -29.91 17.78 -5.04
C THR A 171 -29.92 19.21 -5.61
N PHE A 172 -28.98 19.52 -6.50
CA PHE A 172 -28.87 20.85 -7.13
C PHE A 172 -29.64 20.98 -8.45
N GLY A 173 -30.31 19.91 -8.91
CA GLY A 173 -31.06 19.88 -10.16
C GLY A 173 -30.17 19.98 -11.41
N ILE A 174 -28.95 19.44 -11.37
CA ILE A 174 -28.02 19.39 -12.49
C ILE A 174 -28.30 18.13 -13.32
N SER A 175 -28.53 18.30 -14.64
CA SER A 175 -28.73 17.19 -15.57
C SER A 175 -27.44 16.43 -15.85
N LEU A 176 -27.56 15.17 -16.29
CA LEU A 176 -26.41 14.34 -16.71
C LEU A 176 -25.61 14.99 -17.86
N ASP A 177 -26.29 15.66 -18.80
CA ASP A 177 -25.62 16.38 -19.88
C ASP A 177 -24.74 17.51 -19.34
N LYS A 178 -25.25 18.28 -18.37
CA LYS A 178 -24.52 19.37 -17.74
C LYS A 178 -23.36 18.84 -16.87
N LEU A 179 -23.55 17.71 -16.18
CA LEU A 179 -22.46 17.01 -15.48
C LEU A 179 -21.32 16.63 -16.43
N SER A 180 -21.64 16.13 -17.62
CA SER A 180 -20.62 15.77 -18.62
C SER A 180 -19.79 16.97 -19.08
N GLN A 181 -20.35 18.19 -19.05
CA GLN A 181 -19.64 19.43 -19.39
C GLN A 181 -18.77 19.96 -18.24
N ILE A 182 -19.15 19.63 -17.00
CA ILE A 182 -18.41 20.05 -15.79
C ILE A 182 -17.12 19.24 -15.65
N PHE A 183 -17.17 17.93 -15.91
CA PHE A 183 -16.05 16.99 -15.75
C PHE A 183 -15.38 16.57 -17.07
N LYS A 184 -15.57 17.35 -18.14
CA LYS A 184 -14.86 17.18 -19.42
C LYS A 184 -13.49 17.84 -19.38
#